data_AF-A0A920TYQ9-F1
#
_entry.id   AF-A0A920TYQ9-F1
#
_cell.length_a   1.000
_cell.length_b   1.000
_cell.length_c   1.000
_cell.angle_alpha   90.00
_cell.angle_beta   90.00
_cell.angle_gamma   90.00
#
_symmetry.space_group_name_H-M   'P 1'
#
loop_
_entity.id
_entity.type
_entity.pdbx_description
1 polymer ?
#
loop_
_entity_poly.entity_id
_entity_poly.type
_entity_poly.pdbx_seq_one_letter_code
_entity_poly.pdbx_strand_id
1 'polypeptide(L)'
;MIAENADESELRESIKTPANNLEQALFVSEDLPQTKRVMVKDEDVCIHCGLCAERCPTAAWDMKKFTLEIPYAVDEEKSTHAVKTEQAV
;
A
#
# COMPACT_ATOMS: atom_id res chain seq x y z
N MET A 1 -8.77 -7.98 -4.18
CA MET A 1 -9.51 -8.79 -5.17
C MET A 1 -10.36 -9.84 -4.45
N ILE A 2 -11.40 -10.40 -5.08
CA ILE A 2 -12.26 -11.43 -4.48
C ILE A 2 -11.93 -12.77 -5.12
N ALA A 3 -11.66 -13.80 -4.33
CA ALA A 3 -11.31 -15.14 -4.78
C ALA A 3 -12.08 -16.21 -3.99
N GLU A 4 -12.16 -17.43 -4.52
CA GLU A 4 -12.61 -18.57 -3.72
C GLU A 4 -11.59 -18.86 -2.61
N ASN A 5 -12.07 -19.31 -1.46
CA ASN A 5 -11.16 -19.66 -0.36
C ASN A 5 -10.47 -20.98 -0.71
N ALA A 6 -9.14 -21.01 -0.58
CA ALA A 6 -8.29 -22.14 -0.90
C ALA A 6 -6.98 -22.03 -0.09
N ASP A 7 -6.18 -23.09 -0.09
CA ASP A 7 -4.84 -23.07 0.48
C ASP A 7 -3.97 -22.02 -0.23
N GLU A 8 -2.98 -21.46 0.48
CA GLU A 8 -2.21 -20.30 0.00
C GLU A 8 -1.57 -20.54 -1.38
N SER A 9 -1.03 -21.73 -1.63
CA SER A 9 -0.41 -22.07 -2.91
C SER A 9 -1.40 -21.98 -4.07
N GLU A 10 -2.61 -22.48 -3.88
CA GLU A 10 -3.67 -22.44 -4.90
C GLU A 10 -4.26 -21.04 -5.04
N LEU A 11 -4.37 -20.31 -3.93
CA LEU A 11 -4.84 -18.94 -3.90
C LEU A 11 -3.92 -18.02 -4.71
N ARG A 12 -2.60 -18.18 -4.58
CA ARG A 12 -1.59 -17.40 -5.32
C ARG A 12 -1.70 -17.55 -6.83
N GLU A 13 -2.12 -18.71 -7.32
CA GLU A 13 -2.30 -18.98 -8.75
C GLU A 13 -3.67 -18.56 -9.28
N SER A 14 -4.72 -18.66 -8.45
CA SER A 14 -6.11 -18.44 -8.85
C SER A 14 -6.57 -16.97 -8.83
N ILE A 15 -5.87 -16.10 -8.11
CA ILE A 15 -6.14 -14.66 -8.13
C ILE A 15 -5.82 -14.03 -9.50
N LYS A 16 -6.45 -12.88 -9.82
CA LYS A 16 -6.42 -12.26 -11.16
C LYS A 16 -5.02 -12.01 -11.71
N THR A 17 -4.06 -11.78 -10.83
CA THR A 17 -2.64 -11.64 -11.15
C THR A 17 -1.88 -12.61 -10.26
N PRO A 18 -1.20 -13.64 -10.82
CA PRO A 18 -0.52 -14.63 -10.00
C PRO A 18 0.56 -14.01 -9.10
N ALA A 19 0.51 -14.34 -7.81
CA ALA A 19 1.43 -13.82 -6.80
C ALA A 19 2.69 -14.69 -6.68
N ASN A 20 3.64 -14.45 -7.58
CA ASN A 20 4.89 -15.23 -7.70
C ASN A 20 5.92 -14.92 -6.59
N ASN A 21 5.81 -13.79 -5.92
CA ASN A 21 6.73 -13.39 -4.86
C ASN A 21 6.33 -14.03 -3.53
N LEU A 22 7.12 -14.98 -3.05
CA LEU A 22 6.87 -15.70 -1.80
C LEU A 22 7.39 -14.96 -0.55
N GLU A 23 8.27 -13.97 -0.72
CA GLU A 23 8.75 -13.15 0.38
C GLU A 23 7.68 -12.18 0.88
N GLN A 24 6.76 -11.79 -0.01
CA GLN A 24 5.63 -10.96 0.31
C GLN A 24 4.42 -11.80 0.70
N ALA A 25 3.85 -11.50 1.87
CA ALA A 25 2.65 -12.15 2.35
C ALA A 25 1.40 -11.63 1.62
N LEU A 26 0.45 -12.54 1.36
CA LEU A 26 -0.90 -12.18 0.95
C LEU A 26 -1.74 -11.89 2.19
N PHE A 27 -2.45 -10.76 2.19
CA PHE A 27 -3.42 -10.46 3.23
C PHE A 27 -4.79 -10.98 2.81
N VAL A 28 -5.36 -11.90 3.58
CA VAL A 28 -6.63 -12.57 3.27
C VAL A 28 -7.64 -12.26 4.37
N SER A 29 -8.86 -11.88 4.00
CA SER A 29 -9.95 -11.70 4.96
C SER A 29 -10.52 -13.04 5.44
N GLU A 30 -11.34 -12.99 6.48
CA GLU A 30 -12.28 -14.08 6.77
C GLU A 30 -13.27 -14.28 5.61
N ASP A 31 -13.97 -15.42 5.64
CA ASP A 31 -15.02 -15.74 4.67
C ASP A 31 -16.13 -14.68 4.68
N LEU A 32 -16.45 -14.17 3.49
CA LEU A 32 -17.55 -13.25 3.31
C LEU A 32 -18.88 -13.95 3.63
N PRO A 33 -19.72 -13.42 4.54
CA PRO A 33 -20.90 -14.14 5.02
C PRO A 33 -21.90 -14.60 3.94
N GLN A 34 -21.99 -13.85 2.83
CA GLN A 34 -22.96 -14.13 1.77
C GLN A 34 -22.44 -15.05 0.67
N THR A 35 -21.13 -15.02 0.39
CA THR A 35 -20.55 -15.71 -0.77
C THR A 35 -19.56 -16.80 -0.38
N LYS A 36 -19.11 -16.83 0.88
CA LYS A 36 -18.03 -17.70 1.39
C LYS A 36 -16.69 -17.55 0.63
N ARG A 37 -16.55 -16.44 -0.09
CA ARG A 37 -15.33 -16.05 -0.80
C ARG A 37 -14.47 -15.19 0.11
N VAL A 38 -13.20 -15.03 -0.23
CA VAL A 38 -12.26 -14.21 0.53
C VAL A 38 -11.85 -12.96 -0.25
N MET A 39 -11.62 -11.87 0.49
CA MET A 39 -10.93 -10.69 -0.03
C MET A 39 -9.43 -10.90 0.11
N VAL A 40 -8.69 -10.83 -0.99
CA VAL A 40 -7.23 -10.94 -1.03
C VAL A 40 -6.63 -9.59 -1.38
N LYS A 41 -5.67 -9.13 -0.58
CA LYS A 41 -4.85 -7.95 -0.85
C LYS A 41 -3.40 -8.42 -1.03
N ASP A 42 -2.90 -8.16 -2.22
CA ASP A 42 -1.51 -8.37 -2.61
C ASP A 42 -0.81 -7.00 -2.64
N GLU A 43 0.26 -6.84 -1.86
CA GLU A 43 1.01 -5.58 -1.80
C GLU A 43 1.96 -5.38 -2.98
N ASP A 44 2.37 -6.44 -3.69
CA ASP A 44 3.24 -6.30 -4.85
C ASP A 44 2.53 -5.56 -6.00
N VAL A 45 1.21 -5.67 -6.05
CA VAL A 45 0.35 -4.99 -7.03
C VAL A 45 -0.30 -3.74 -6.43
N CYS A 46 -0.28 -3.57 -5.11
CA CYS A 46 -0.94 -2.44 -4.45
C CYS A 46 -0.12 -1.16 -4.59
N ILE A 47 -0.66 -0.16 -5.29
CA ILE A 47 -0.05 1.17 -5.41
C ILE A 47 -0.45 2.14 -4.28
N HIS A 48 -1.07 1.63 -3.21
CA HIS A 48 -1.54 2.44 -2.07
C HIS A 48 -2.46 3.63 -2.42
N CYS A 49 -3.30 3.50 -3.46
CA CYS A 49 -4.20 4.58 -3.89
C CYS A 49 -5.46 4.79 -3.01
N GLY A 50 -5.68 3.97 -1.98
CA GLY A 50 -6.80 4.11 -1.04
C GLY A 50 -8.18 3.67 -1.56
N LEU A 51 -8.37 3.47 -2.88
CA LEU A 51 -9.69 3.15 -3.47
C LEU A 51 -10.35 1.91 -2.86
N CYS A 52 -9.55 0.93 -2.43
CA CYS A 52 -10.02 -0.29 -1.78
C CYS A 52 -10.63 -0.03 -0.40
N ALA A 53 -10.01 0.85 0.38
CA ALA A 53 -10.48 1.21 1.72
C ALA A 53 -11.76 2.06 1.62
N GLU A 54 -11.76 3.07 0.75
CA GLU A 54 -12.90 3.99 0.54
C GLU A 54 -14.18 3.27 0.04
N ARG A 55 -14.03 2.20 -0.73
CA ARG A 55 -15.17 1.46 -1.32
C ARG A 55 -15.56 0.21 -0.56
N CYS A 56 -14.86 -0.16 0.52
CA CYS A 56 -15.13 -1.41 1.19
C CYS A 56 -16.46 -1.33 1.98
N PRO A 57 -17.52 -2.07 1.60
CA PRO A 57 -18.82 -1.98 2.27
C PRO A 57 -18.80 -2.53 3.70
N THR A 58 -17.80 -3.35 4.04
CA THR A 58 -17.63 -3.98 5.35
C THR A 58 -16.48 -3.38 6.15
N ALA A 59 -15.81 -2.34 5.64
CA ALA A 59 -14.60 -1.76 6.22
C ALA A 59 -13.48 -2.79 6.52
N ALA A 60 -13.38 -3.85 5.70
CA ALA A 60 -12.37 -4.90 5.86
C ALA A 60 -10.93 -4.42 5.57
N TRP A 61 -10.78 -3.29 4.88
CA TRP A 61 -9.48 -2.70 4.56
C TRP A 61 -9.47 -1.24 4.98
N ASP A 62 -8.43 -0.83 5.69
CA ASP A 62 -8.20 0.56 6.09
C ASP A 62 -6.82 1.02 5.61
N MET A 63 -6.63 2.34 5.49
CA MET A 63 -5.35 2.95 5.19
C MET A 63 -4.70 3.48 6.46
N LYS A 64 -3.43 3.11 6.68
CA LYS A 64 -2.67 3.67 7.80
C LYS A 64 -2.42 5.15 7.56
N LYS A 65 -2.83 5.98 8.53
CA LYS A 65 -2.43 7.38 8.58
C LYS A 65 -0.93 7.48 8.85
N PHE A 66 -0.26 8.41 8.19
CA PHE A 66 1.14 8.72 8.45
C PHE A 66 1.32 10.24 8.46
N THR A 67 2.36 10.70 9.16
CA THR A 67 2.78 12.09 9.12
C THR A 67 3.70 12.27 7.91
N LEU A 68 3.30 13.11 6.98
CA LEU A 68 4.15 13.52 5.87
C LEU A 68 4.92 14.77 6.27
N GLU A 69 6.23 14.63 6.49
CA GLU A 69 7.13 15.78 6.46
C GLU A 69 7.24 16.22 5.02
N ILE A 70 6.75 17.41 4.68
CA ILE A 70 6.78 17.94 3.32
C ILE A 70 8.15 18.61 3.12
N PRO A 71 9.09 18.01 2.36
CA PRO A 71 10.32 18.70 2.03
C PRO A 71 9.99 19.83 1.04
N TYR A 72 10.29 21.06 1.44
CA TYR A 72 10.24 22.18 0.51
C TYR A 72 11.57 22.26 -0.24
N ALA A 73 11.50 22.26 -1.57
CA ALA A 73 12.66 22.64 -2.37
C ALA A 73 13.02 24.08 -2.01
N VAL A 74 14.25 24.27 -1.56
CA VAL A 74 14.80 25.60 -1.37
C VAL A 74 15.15 26.18 -2.74
N ASP A 75 14.85 27.46 -2.97
CA ASP A 75 15.36 28.14 -4.15
C ASP A 75 16.89 28.05 -4.11
N GLU A 76 17.52 27.50 -5.16
CA GLU A 76 18.98 27.37 -5.27
C GLU A 76 19.70 28.73 -5.09
N GLU A 77 19.04 29.83 -5.48
CA GLU A 77 19.51 31.19 -5.26
C GLU A 77 19.52 31.59 -3.77
N LYS A 78 18.58 31.10 -2.95
CA LYS A 78 18.55 31.36 -1.50
C LYS A 78 19.55 30.50 -0.73
N SER A 79 19.82 29.28 -1.20
CA SER A 79 20.83 28.39 -0.61
C SER A 79 22.25 28.95 -0.73
N THR A 80 22.58 29.60 -1.83
CA THR A 80 23.93 30.17 -2.06
C THR A 80 24.21 31.43 -1.25
N HIS A 81 23.18 32.10 -0.71
CA HIS A 81 23.31 33.26 0.17
C HIS A 81 23.35 32.92 1.67
N ALA A 82 22.74 31.81 2.10
CA ALA A 82 22.81 31.37 3.49
C ALA A 82 24.19 30.80 3.86
N VAL A 83 24.85 30.07 2.95
CA VAL A 83 26.16 29.45 3.23
C VAL A 83 27.30 30.48 3.37
N LYS A 84 27.16 31.67 2.77
CA LYS A 84 28.23 32.70 2.80
C LYS A 84 28.34 33.47 4.11
N THR A 85 27.38 33.36 5.02
CA THR A 85 27.40 34.12 6.29
C THR A 85 27.93 33.30 7.48
N GLU A 86 28.05 31.97 7.36
CA GLU A 86 28.58 31.09 8.41
C GLU A 86 30.05 30.67 8.23
N GLN A 87 30.73 31.12 7.16
CA GLN A 87 32.16 30.86 6.91
C GLN A 87 33.06 32.09 7.06
N ALA A 88 32.59 33.15 7.73
CA ALA A 88 33.41 34.31 8.07
C ALA A 88 33.54 34.49 9.60
N VAL A 89 34.10 33.47 10.28
CA VAL A 89 34.84 33.58 11.54
C VAL A 89 36.09 32.72 11.43
#